data_AF-A0A6L5XXD6-F1
#
_entry.id   AF-A0A6L5XXD6-F1
#
_cell.length_a   1.000
_cell.length_b   1.000
_cell.length_c   1.000
_cell.angle_alpha   90.00
_cell.angle_beta   90.00
_cell.angle_gamma   90.00
#
_symmetry.space_group_name_H-M   'P 1'
#
loop_
_entity.id
_entity.type
_entity.pdbx_description
1 polymer ?
#
loop_
_entity_poly.entity_id
_entity_poly.type
_entity_poly.pdbx_seq_one_letter_code
_entity_poly.pdbx_strand_id
1 'polypeptide(L)' 'MDATKCRQVKAELEKIIDKNVDSLRFYYLGNNYKNKIEHIGAKPGFDVTDPLIF' A
#
# COMPACT_ATOMS: atom_id res chain seq x y z
N MET A 1 5.74 0.86 15.33
CA MET A 1 4.53 0.00 15.28
C MET A 1 4.97 -1.42 15.53
N ASP A 2 4.28 -2.12 16.43
CA ASP A 2 4.48 -3.57 16.62
C ASP A 2 4.10 -4.30 15.32
N ALA A 3 4.91 -5.28 14.90
CA ALA A 3 4.72 -6.00 13.63
C ALA A 3 3.34 -6.69 13.55
N THR A 4 2.80 -7.08 14.70
CA THR A 4 1.50 -7.71 14.84
C THR A 4 0.37 -6.75 14.50
N LYS A 5 0.47 -5.50 14.96
CA LYS A 5 -0.54 -4.46 14.72
C LYS A 5 -0.60 -4.06 13.24
N CYS A 6 0.55 -3.95 12.57
CA CYS A 6 0.61 -3.69 11.13
C CYS A 6 -0.13 -4.78 10.34
N ARG A 7 0.06 -6.04 10.72
CA ARG A 7 -0.59 -7.18 10.04
C ARG A 7 -2.10 -7.19 10.23
N GLN A 8 -2.57 -6.83 11.43
CA GLN A 8 -4.01 -6.70 11.71
C GLN A 8 -4.65 -5.60 10.86
N VAL A 9 -4.07 -4.40 10.88
CA VAL A 9 -4.58 -3.26 10.10
C VAL A 9 -4.57 -3.56 8.60
N LYS A 10 -3.50 -4.19 8.10
CA LYS A 10 -3.46 -4.63 6.70
C LYS A 10 -4.59 -5.60 6.36
N ALA A 11 -4.84 -6.60 7.21
CA ALA A 11 -5.89 -7.59 6.97
C ALA A 11 -7.30 -6.99 7.04
N GLU A 12 -7.53 -5.98 7.89
CA GLU A 12 -8.81 -5.26 7.93
C GLU A 12 -8.99 -4.37 6.70
N LEU A 13 -7.96 -3.60 6.33
CA LEU A 13 -8.00 -2.74 5.14
C LEU A 13 -8.23 -3.56 3.86
N GLU A 14 -7.57 -4.71 3.72
CA GLU A 14 -7.78 -5.62 2.58
C GLU A 14 -9.20 -6.18 2.46
N LYS A 15 -9.95 -6.27 3.56
CA LYS A 15 -11.35 -6.73 3.57
C LYS A 15 -12.35 -5.62 3.25
N ILE A 16 -11.94 -4.37 3.46
CA ILE A 16 -12.80 -3.20 3.25
C ILE A 16 -12.71 -2.71 1.81
N ILE A 17 -11.52 -2.78 1.19
CA ILE A 17 -11.30 -2.25 -0.16
C ILE A 17 -11.84 -3.17 -1.26
N ASP A 18 -12.33 -2.57 -2.35
CA ASP A 18 -12.56 -3.29 -3.59
C ASP A 18 -11.26 -3.33 -4.40
N LYS A 19 -10.62 -4.50 -4.46
CA LYS A 19 -9.36 -4.70 -5.17
C LYS A 19 -9.43 -4.43 -6.68
N ASN A 20 -10.60 -4.18 -7.27
CA ASN A 20 -10.76 -3.84 -8.69
C ASN A 20 -10.83 -2.33 -8.97
N VAL A 21 -11.14 -1.51 -7.95
CA VAL A 21 -11.35 -0.05 -8.10
C VAL A 21 -10.42 0.72 -7.18
N ASP A 22 -10.17 0.22 -5.98
CA ASP A 22 -9.37 0.86 -4.95
C ASP A 22 -7.91 0.39 -4.99
N SER A 23 -7.02 1.25 -4.48
CA SER A 23 -5.59 0.94 -4.30
C SER A 23 -5.11 1.29 -2.90
N LEU A 24 -4.33 0.39 -2.30
CA LEU A 24 -3.67 0.58 -1.01
C LEU A 24 -2.15 0.51 -1.20
N ARG A 25 -1.44 1.47 -0.60
CA ARG A 25 0.03 1.52 -0.56
C ARG A 25 0.50 1.51 0.88
N PHE A 26 1.30 0.50 1.22
CA PHE A 26 1.91 0.37 2.54
C PHE A 26 3.35 0.85 2.49
N TYR A 27 3.62 1.97 3.18
CA TYR A 27 4.96 2.54 3.33
C TYR A 27 5.55 2.14 4.67
N TYR A 28 6.59 1.31 4.64
CA TYR A 28 7.31 0.92 5.85
C TYR A 28 8.48 1.90 6.07
N LEU A 29 8.19 3.05 6.70
CA LEU A 29 9.10 4.19 6.91
C LEU A 29 10.24 3.94 7.95
N GLY A 30 10.72 2.71 8.10
CA GLY A 30 11.84 2.37 8.99
C GLY A 30 13.21 2.76 8.43
N ASN A 31 14.29 2.45 9.16
CA ASN A 31 15.69 2.80 8.84
C ASN A 31 16.22 2.25 7.49
N ASN A 32 15.40 1.51 6.73
CA ASN A 32 15.66 0.97 5.39
C ASN A 32 14.42 1.10 4.48
N TYR A 33 13.76 2.27 4.50
CA TYR A 33 12.47 2.56 3.85
C TYR A 33 12.46 2.46 2.31
N LYS A 34 13.62 2.55 1.65
CA LYS A 34 13.69 2.67 0.17
C LYS A 34 13.23 1.43 -0.61
N ASN A 35 13.12 0.25 0.02
CA ASN A 35 12.86 -1.01 -0.71
C ASN A 35 11.63 -1.80 -0.24
N LYS A 36 10.78 -1.23 0.63
CA LYS A 36 9.58 -1.93 1.12
C LYS A 36 8.36 -1.04 0.95
N ILE A 37 7.90 -0.94 -0.30
CA ILE A 37 6.58 -0.42 -0.62
C ILE A 37 5.76 -1.62 -1.10
N GLU A 38 4.64 -1.87 -0.43
CA GLU A 38 3.72 -2.94 -0.83
C GLU A 38 2.44 -2.31 -1.39
N HIS A 39 2.01 -2.78 -2.56
CA HIS A 39 0.85 -2.26 -3.28
C HIS A 39 -0.20 -3.35 -3.46
N ILE A 40 -1.44 -3.08 -3.09
CA ILE A 40 -2.57 -4.02 -3.17
C ILE A 40 -3.78 -3.32 -3.78
N GLY A 41 -4.50 -4.02 -4.67
CA GLY A 41 -5.64 -3.47 -5.39
C GLY A 41 -5.28 -3.08 -6.82
N ALA A 42 -6.27 -2.59 -7.56
CA ALA A 42 -6.14 -2.55 -9.00
C ALA A 42 -5.33 -1.34 -9.45
N LYS A 43 -4.41 -1.61 -10.38
CA LYS A 43 -4.11 -0.71 -11.49
C LYS A 43 -4.91 -1.18 -12.72
N PRO A 44 -6.06 -0.57 -13.08
CA PRO A 44 -6.68 -0.76 -14.38
C PRO A 44 -6.63 0.57 -15.14
N GLY A 45 -5.55 0.81 -15.89
CA GLY A 45 -5.40 1.99 -16.75
C GLY A 45 -4.38 3.01 -16.27
N PHE A 46 -3.37 3.20 -17.11
CA PHE A 46 -2.30 4.19 -17.05
C PHE A 46 -1.28 4.02 -15.90
N ASP A 47 -0.15 3.42 -16.29
CA ASP A 47 1.07 3.33 -15.51
C ASP A 47 1.73 4.72 -15.44
N VAL A 48 1.26 5.58 -14.53
CA VAL A 48 2.03 6.77 -14.14
C VAL A 48 3.07 6.29 -13.14
N THR A 49 4.18 5.77 -13.64
CA THR A 49 5.42 5.57 -12.88
C THR A 49 6.09 6.89 -12.47
N ASP A 50 5.36 8.01 -12.48
CA ASP A 50 5.87 9.31 -12.12
C ASP A 50 5.39 9.75 -10.73
N PRO A 51 6.30 10.29 -9.89
CA PRO A 51 5.94 10.83 -8.60
C PRO A 51 5.08 12.08 -8.76
N LEU A 52 3.82 12.00 -8.30
CA LEU A 52 3.03 13.18 -7.97
C LEU A 52 3.43 13.64 -6.56
N ILE A 53 4.55 14.36 -6.49
CA ILE A 53 4.92 15.16 -5.33
C ILE A 53 5.01 16.61 -5.83
N PHE A 54 4.10 17.47 -5.37
CA PHE A 54 4.23 18.93 -5.43
C PHE A 54 4.78 19.42 -4.09
#